data_AF-A0A1I4KHI4-F1
#
_entry.id   AF-A0A1I4KHI4-F1
#
_cell.length_a   1.000
_cell.length_b   1.000
_cell.length_c   1.000
_cell.angle_alpha   90.00
_cell.angle_beta   90.00
_cell.angle_gamma   90.00
#
_symmetry.space_group_name_H-M   'P 1'
#
loop_
_entity.id
_entity.type
_entity.pdbx_description
1 polymer ?
#
loop_
_entity_poly.entity_id
_entity_poly.type
_entity_poly.pdbx_seq_one_letter_code
_entity_poly.pdbx_strand_id
1 'polypeptide(L)'
;MRELNLRRGVRNVVQLLKKDFKDVFTKNPIVVITLLAIIILPSLYALINIQACWDPYENTGNLEFAVANLDNGSSFDGEKINVGNQLEDELKRNDDFYWTFVSEDELREGVKNGTYYAGIIIPKNFSSSISSITTDNPHSAELEYIVNRKSNPMASKLSDSAARAIYNKINAKIVQFINLAAYAKLGELKSALSSGAGQMASGAGQLSAGAYKVQSGASKVKSSASDLEDGSNKVSSGASELKSGANKVSSGASKVKSGSSEISSSADKISAGSTQVKESAKQLDSSVDVSTLPNEELKQVVNGSKSLANSSSNLAESSSNLAQGSSKLANSSVKLADGASGLSDGASGVADGASKLANGSTQLAEGSVSLAAGSALLADGASSALLSASSSLSAASSSLSGITGVNEEDVGDYIYSPVTLKENELYPVSDYGSEVAPFYIALSMWVGAIITCVMLRTGQSTGTKYAPSEMYFGKLLIFLVMAFLETTVTLIGAFILGIQISNPLMFIFSAYFIALIFMLICYSLVSSLGHLGKGIAVIWLVFQISGTGGIYPIQLMGSLLQTVSPFMPMTHGIDLLRETALGLVWSNYIYSFSILIAMAVITLVLALIVKMFADKRAHWFEEKLNETDLF
;
A
#
# COMPACT_ATOMS: atom_id res chain seq x y z
N MET A 1 -72.54 13.82 -58.03
CA MET A 1 -72.51 15.19 -57.46
C MET A 1 -71.36 15.43 -56.48
N ARG A 2 -71.03 14.51 -55.55
CA ARG A 2 -69.88 14.68 -54.62
C ARG A 2 -68.51 14.83 -55.31
N GLU A 3 -68.20 14.04 -56.34
CA GLU A 3 -66.93 14.17 -57.08
C GLU A 3 -66.79 15.49 -57.86
N LEU A 4 -67.89 16.00 -58.42
CA LEU A 4 -67.91 17.28 -59.15
C LEU A 4 -67.67 18.47 -58.21
N ASN A 5 -68.23 18.42 -56.99
CA ASN A 5 -67.99 19.43 -55.96
C ASN A 5 -66.55 19.38 -55.42
N LEU A 6 -65.97 18.18 -55.26
CA LEU A 6 -64.56 18.02 -54.85
C LEU A 6 -63.61 18.60 -55.91
N ARG A 7 -63.81 18.26 -57.20
CA ARG A 7 -62.98 18.76 -58.30
C ARG A 7 -63.09 20.28 -58.47
N ARG A 8 -64.27 20.87 -58.22
CA ARG A 8 -64.48 22.32 -58.22
C ARG A 8 -63.74 23.01 -57.07
N GLY A 9 -63.78 22.42 -55.87
CA GLY A 9 -63.08 22.96 -54.71
C GLY A 9 -61.56 22.97 -54.87
N VAL A 10 -60.98 21.87 -55.37
CA VAL A 10 -59.53 21.81 -55.67
C VAL A 10 -59.13 22.85 -56.71
N ARG A 11 -59.94 23.06 -57.76
CA ARG A 11 -59.68 24.09 -58.77
C ARG A 11 -59.72 25.50 -58.17
N ASN A 12 -60.64 25.79 -57.26
CA ASN A 12 -60.76 27.07 -56.58
C ASN A 12 -59.54 27.35 -55.68
N VAL A 13 -59.10 26.36 -54.91
CA VAL A 13 -57.88 26.41 -54.09
C VAL A 13 -56.65 26.73 -54.94
N VAL A 14 -56.46 26.04 -56.07
CA VAL A 14 -55.33 26.28 -56.98
C VAL A 14 -55.41 27.65 -57.64
N GLN A 15 -56.60 28.13 -58.00
CA GLN A 15 -56.79 29.48 -58.54
C GLN A 15 -56.43 30.58 -57.53
N LEU A 16 -56.81 30.40 -56.26
CA LEU A 16 -56.47 31.32 -55.18
C LEU A 16 -54.95 31.40 -55.00
N LEU A 17 -54.29 30.24 -54.95
CA LEU A 17 -52.84 30.15 -54.84
C LEU A 17 -52.11 30.83 -56.00
N LYS A 18 -52.52 30.58 -57.25
CA LYS A 18 -51.93 31.24 -58.42
C LYS A 18 -52.12 32.76 -58.40
N LYS A 19 -53.27 33.24 -57.92
CA LYS A 19 -53.54 34.67 -57.77
C LYS A 19 -52.62 35.29 -56.74
N ASP A 20 -52.51 34.69 -55.56
CA ASP A 20 -51.68 35.21 -54.48
C ASP A 20 -50.19 35.22 -54.86
N PHE A 21 -49.68 34.14 -55.48
CA PHE A 21 -48.30 34.11 -56.00
C PHE A 21 -48.06 35.21 -57.04
N LYS A 22 -48.97 35.38 -58.00
CA LYS A 22 -48.84 36.44 -59.00
C LYS A 22 -48.84 37.81 -58.32
N ASP A 23 -49.76 38.04 -57.39
CA ASP A 23 -49.92 39.31 -56.68
C ASP A 23 -48.66 39.68 -55.88
N VAL A 24 -47.99 38.70 -55.25
CA VAL A 24 -46.71 38.89 -54.54
C VAL A 24 -45.62 39.43 -55.46
N PHE A 25 -45.45 38.86 -56.66
CA PHE A 25 -44.34 39.22 -57.55
C PHE A 25 -44.64 40.37 -58.52
N THR A 26 -45.91 40.71 -58.78
CA THR A 26 -46.27 41.71 -59.81
C THR A 26 -46.82 43.03 -59.28
N LYS A 27 -47.26 43.13 -58.01
CA LYS A 27 -47.93 44.36 -57.53
C LYS A 27 -47.04 45.34 -56.79
N ASN A 28 -46.08 44.88 -55.98
CA ASN A 28 -45.23 45.79 -55.19
C ASN A 28 -43.90 45.12 -54.76
N PRO A 29 -42.73 45.66 -55.14
CA PRO A 29 -41.42 45.10 -54.75
C PRO A 29 -41.17 45.11 -53.23
N ILE A 30 -41.83 45.99 -52.48
CA ILE A 30 -41.73 46.03 -51.01
C ILE A 30 -42.23 44.71 -50.39
N VAL A 31 -43.26 44.09 -50.97
CA VAL A 31 -43.81 42.82 -50.47
C VAL A 31 -42.77 41.70 -50.57
N VAL A 32 -41.96 41.67 -51.63
CA VAL A 32 -40.89 40.69 -51.79
C VAL A 32 -39.79 40.91 -50.75
N ILE A 33 -39.41 42.16 -50.47
CA ILE A 33 -38.44 42.50 -49.42
C ILE A 33 -38.95 42.06 -48.05
N THR A 34 -40.23 42.32 -47.73
CA THR A 34 -40.84 41.89 -46.48
C THR A 34 -40.88 40.36 -46.35
N LEU A 35 -41.20 39.64 -47.42
CA LEU A 35 -41.18 38.17 -47.41
C LEU A 35 -39.77 37.60 -47.23
N LEU A 36 -38.75 38.18 -47.87
CA LEU A 36 -37.36 37.80 -47.65
C LEU A 36 -36.93 38.05 -46.19
N ALA A 37 -37.32 39.18 -45.60
CA ALA A 37 -37.05 39.46 -44.20
C ALA A 37 -37.72 38.42 -43.28
N ILE A 38 -38.97 38.05 -43.54
CA ILE A 38 -39.69 37.00 -42.79
C ILE A 38 -38.98 35.64 -42.91
N ILE A 39 -38.45 35.31 -44.11
CA ILE A 39 -37.72 34.06 -44.35
C ILE A 39 -36.40 33.99 -43.56
N ILE A 40 -35.67 35.10 -43.49
CA ILE A 40 -34.30 35.13 -42.95
C ILE A 40 -34.28 35.31 -41.43
N LEU A 41 -35.17 36.13 -40.87
CA LEU A 41 -35.09 36.60 -39.47
C LEU A 41 -35.13 35.46 -38.43
N PRO A 42 -35.99 34.43 -38.55
CA PRO A 42 -35.98 33.30 -37.62
C PRO A 42 -34.68 32.48 -37.70
N SER A 43 -34.16 32.28 -38.92
CA SER A 43 -32.91 31.56 -39.15
C SER A 43 -31.74 32.28 -38.49
N LEU A 44 -31.66 33.61 -38.66
CA LEU A 44 -30.59 34.43 -38.10
C LEU A 44 -30.55 34.35 -36.56
N TYR A 45 -31.71 34.31 -35.91
CA TYR A 45 -31.77 34.08 -34.46
C TYR A 45 -31.18 32.71 -34.07
N ALA A 46 -31.57 31.62 -34.73
CA ALA A 46 -31.01 30.30 -34.42
C ALA A 46 -29.50 30.25 -34.64
N LEU A 47 -29.04 30.68 -35.81
CA LEU A 47 -27.64 30.57 -36.21
C LEU A 47 -26.70 31.39 -35.32
N ILE A 48 -27.09 32.63 -34.97
CA ILE A 48 -26.29 33.46 -34.06
C ILE A 48 -26.21 32.85 -32.67
N ASN A 49 -27.31 32.29 -32.14
CA ASN A 49 -27.28 31.67 -30.82
C ASN A 49 -26.49 30.35 -30.81
N ILE A 50 -26.61 29.52 -31.86
CA ILE A 50 -25.79 28.31 -32.00
C ILE A 50 -24.31 28.68 -32.06
N GLN A 51 -23.95 29.68 -32.86
CA GLN A 51 -22.57 30.14 -32.97
C GLN A 51 -22.05 30.77 -31.66
N ALA A 52 -22.89 31.53 -30.94
CA ALA A 52 -22.52 32.09 -29.64
C ALA A 52 -22.29 31.01 -28.57
N CYS A 53 -22.94 29.86 -28.72
CA CYS A 53 -22.76 28.67 -27.88
C CYS A 53 -21.86 27.62 -28.53
N TRP A 54 -21.09 27.95 -29.59
CA TRP A 54 -20.35 26.94 -30.34
C TRP A 54 -19.36 26.18 -29.46
N ASP A 55 -18.51 26.94 -28.79
CA ASP A 55 -17.61 26.41 -27.79
C ASP A 55 -17.42 27.39 -26.64
N PRO A 56 -18.31 27.35 -25.63
CA PRO A 56 -18.15 28.14 -24.42
C PRO A 56 -16.99 27.64 -23.54
N TYR A 57 -16.36 26.50 -23.90
CA TYR A 57 -15.35 25.82 -23.10
C TYR A 57 -13.93 25.87 -23.71
N GLU A 58 -13.74 26.03 -25.02
CA GLU A 58 -12.41 26.35 -25.62
C GLU A 58 -11.99 27.80 -25.29
N ASN A 59 -12.94 28.70 -25.07
CA ASN A 59 -12.66 30.06 -24.60
C ASN A 59 -12.42 30.15 -23.09
N THR A 60 -12.16 29.03 -22.40
CA THR A 60 -11.73 28.99 -20.99
C THR A 60 -10.43 29.75 -20.74
N GLY A 61 -9.64 30.03 -21.77
CA GLY A 61 -8.48 30.93 -21.69
C GLY A 61 -8.81 32.33 -21.15
N ASN A 62 -10.07 32.76 -21.20
CA ASN A 62 -10.54 34.02 -20.60
C ASN A 62 -11.03 33.87 -19.15
N LEU A 63 -11.07 32.66 -18.61
CA LEU A 63 -11.43 32.38 -17.22
C LEU A 63 -10.14 32.24 -16.42
N GLU A 64 -9.67 33.36 -15.87
CA GLU A 64 -8.45 33.36 -15.07
C GLU A 64 -8.69 32.74 -13.69
N PHE A 65 -7.86 31.75 -13.37
CA PHE A 65 -7.81 31.08 -12.08
C PHE A 65 -6.54 31.48 -11.33
N ALA A 66 -6.70 32.16 -10.21
CA ALA A 66 -5.56 32.62 -9.44
C ALA A 66 -5.01 31.53 -8.51
N VAL A 67 -3.68 31.42 -8.42
CA VAL A 67 -3.01 30.52 -7.48
C VAL A 67 -2.01 31.32 -6.66
N ALA A 68 -2.11 31.23 -5.33
CA ALA A 68 -1.15 31.82 -4.41
C ALA A 68 -0.42 30.71 -3.65
N ASN A 69 0.88 30.58 -3.90
CA ASN A 69 1.72 29.59 -3.25
C ASN A 69 2.49 30.23 -2.08
N LEU A 70 2.18 29.85 -0.85
CA LEU A 70 2.86 30.32 0.36
C LEU A 70 3.76 29.25 0.98
N ASP A 71 3.85 28.06 0.38
CA ASP A 71 4.52 26.90 0.95
C ASP A 71 6.02 27.14 1.15
N ASN A 72 6.49 26.99 2.39
CA ASN A 72 7.91 27.15 2.71
C ASN A 72 8.74 25.90 2.38
N GLY A 73 8.09 24.79 1.99
CA GLY A 73 8.75 23.49 1.86
C GLY A 73 8.98 22.81 3.21
N SER A 74 9.51 21.59 3.15
CA SER A 74 9.88 20.76 4.30
C SER A 74 11.17 20.00 4.00
N SER A 75 11.62 19.20 4.96
CA SER A 75 12.73 18.25 4.79
C SER A 75 12.21 16.84 5.06
N PHE A 76 12.51 15.91 4.16
CA PHE A 76 12.20 14.50 4.28
C PHE A 76 13.46 13.68 4.08
N ASP A 77 13.83 12.87 5.08
CA ASP A 77 15.04 12.03 5.07
C ASP A 77 16.35 12.78 4.72
N GLY A 78 16.42 14.07 5.08
CA GLY A 78 17.57 14.94 4.78
C GLY A 78 17.51 15.63 3.42
N GLU A 79 16.54 15.31 2.56
CA GLU A 79 16.28 16.00 1.30
C GLU A 79 15.24 17.11 1.47
N LYS A 80 15.48 18.27 0.82
CA LYS A 80 14.50 19.34 0.79
C LYS A 80 13.36 19.00 -0.17
N ILE A 81 12.14 19.01 0.34
CA ILE A 81 10.92 18.82 -0.47
C ILE A 81 10.10 20.11 -0.48
N ASN A 82 9.53 20.47 -1.61
CA ASN A 82 8.54 21.55 -1.68
C ASN A 82 7.43 21.13 -2.65
N VAL A 83 6.37 20.56 -2.07
CA VAL A 83 5.20 20.06 -2.81
C VAL A 83 4.39 21.22 -3.39
N GLY A 84 4.33 22.38 -2.71
CA GLY A 84 3.68 23.58 -3.25
C GLY A 84 4.28 24.03 -4.58
N ASN A 85 5.62 24.10 -4.68
CA ASN A 85 6.31 24.46 -5.92
C ASN A 85 6.10 23.41 -7.03
N GLN A 86 6.11 22.12 -6.69
CA GLN A 86 5.84 21.05 -7.66
C GLN A 86 4.42 21.16 -8.22
N LEU A 87 3.45 21.45 -7.37
CA LEU A 87 2.07 21.72 -7.77
C LEU A 87 1.98 22.95 -8.68
N GLU A 88 2.66 24.04 -8.31
CA GLU A 88 2.73 25.26 -9.12
C GLU A 88 3.24 24.97 -10.54
N ASP A 89 4.33 24.20 -10.66
CA ASP A 89 4.94 23.83 -11.94
C ASP A 89 4.06 22.88 -12.77
N GLU A 90 3.24 22.05 -12.14
CA GLU A 90 2.25 21.21 -12.84
C GLU A 90 1.06 22.04 -13.34
N LEU A 91 0.56 22.98 -12.53
CA LEU A 91 -0.50 23.89 -12.94
C LEU A 91 -0.05 24.75 -14.13
N LYS A 92 1.20 25.23 -14.13
CA LYS A 92 1.78 25.94 -15.29
C LYS A 92 1.84 25.11 -16.58
N ARG A 93 1.88 23.78 -16.48
CA ARG A 93 1.94 22.84 -17.60
C ARG A 93 0.57 22.31 -18.02
N ASN A 94 -0.50 22.69 -17.32
CA ASN A 94 -1.85 22.22 -17.59
C ASN A 94 -2.58 23.22 -18.48
N ASP A 95 -2.89 22.80 -19.71
CA ASP A 95 -3.52 23.65 -20.72
C ASP A 95 -5.07 23.66 -20.61
N ASP A 96 -5.65 22.94 -19.64
CA ASP A 96 -7.10 22.85 -19.46
C ASP A 96 -7.71 24.18 -18.93
N PHE A 97 -6.91 24.99 -18.23
CA PHE A 97 -7.32 26.25 -17.60
C PHE A 97 -6.20 27.31 -17.64
N TYR A 98 -6.57 28.59 -17.60
CA TYR A 98 -5.61 29.69 -17.55
C TYR A 98 -5.24 30.05 -16.10
N TRP A 99 -4.07 29.59 -15.67
CA TRP A 99 -3.57 29.76 -14.30
C TRP A 99 -2.73 31.04 -14.14
N THR A 100 -3.17 31.94 -13.26
CA THR A 100 -2.45 33.19 -12.92
C THR A 100 -1.84 33.07 -11.53
N PHE A 101 -0.52 33.15 -11.40
CA PHE A 101 0.18 33.02 -10.12
C PHE A 101 0.41 34.39 -9.50
N VAL A 102 -0.18 34.61 -8.32
CA VAL A 102 -0.25 35.94 -7.70
C VAL A 102 -0.04 35.87 -6.19
N SER A 103 0.10 37.03 -5.56
CA SER A 103 0.10 37.11 -4.09
C SER A 103 -1.26 36.75 -3.49
N GLU A 104 -1.30 36.32 -2.23
CA GLU A 104 -2.56 35.99 -1.54
C GLU A 104 -3.53 37.18 -1.52
N ASP A 105 -3.04 38.39 -1.26
CA ASP A 105 -3.87 39.60 -1.20
C ASP A 105 -4.49 39.93 -2.57
N GLU A 106 -3.69 39.81 -3.63
CA GLU A 106 -4.14 40.01 -5.01
C GLU A 106 -5.14 38.93 -5.42
N LEU A 107 -4.91 37.67 -5.05
CA LEU A 107 -5.86 36.58 -5.28
C LEU A 107 -7.20 36.89 -4.62
N ARG A 108 -7.20 37.24 -3.33
CA ARG A 108 -8.43 37.49 -2.56
C ARG A 108 -9.21 38.69 -3.11
N GLU A 109 -8.53 39.79 -3.41
CA GLU A 109 -9.20 40.98 -3.96
C GLU A 109 -9.62 40.76 -5.42
N GLY A 110 -8.81 40.07 -6.21
CA GLY A 110 -9.11 39.71 -7.59
C GLY A 110 -10.30 38.75 -7.72
N VAL A 111 -10.44 37.77 -6.83
CA VAL A 111 -11.65 36.93 -6.78
C VAL A 111 -12.86 37.75 -6.38
N LYS A 112 -12.72 38.63 -5.38
CA LYS A 112 -13.82 39.46 -4.86
C LYS A 112 -14.32 40.48 -5.89
N ASN A 113 -13.42 41.14 -6.62
CA ASN A 113 -13.77 42.15 -7.62
C ASN A 113 -14.15 41.54 -8.99
N GLY A 114 -13.93 40.23 -9.17
CA GLY A 114 -14.30 39.47 -10.37
C GLY A 114 -13.22 39.47 -11.46
N THR A 115 -12.00 39.90 -11.16
CA THR A 115 -10.82 39.71 -12.02
C THR A 115 -10.51 38.22 -12.19
N TYR A 116 -10.56 37.48 -11.07
CA TYR A 116 -10.44 36.02 -11.06
C TYR A 116 -11.80 35.40 -10.72
N TYR A 117 -12.17 34.30 -11.37
CA TYR A 117 -13.43 33.62 -11.06
C TYR A 117 -13.33 32.78 -9.79
N ALA A 118 -12.16 32.18 -9.58
CA ALA A 118 -11.79 31.46 -8.39
C ALA A 118 -10.28 31.53 -8.15
N GLY A 119 -9.85 31.16 -6.95
CA GLY A 119 -8.46 30.99 -6.65
C GLY A 119 -8.18 29.96 -5.57
N ILE A 120 -6.96 29.42 -5.59
CA ILE A 120 -6.46 28.43 -4.65
C ILE A 120 -5.26 29.01 -3.90
N ILE A 121 -5.28 28.93 -2.57
CA ILE A 121 -4.16 29.31 -1.72
C ILE A 121 -3.54 28.03 -1.15
N ILE A 122 -2.24 27.86 -1.39
CA ILE A 122 -1.41 26.79 -0.83
C ILE A 122 -0.78 27.35 0.46
N PRO A 123 -1.16 26.85 1.66
CA PRO A 123 -0.68 27.41 2.92
C PRO A 123 0.82 27.20 3.19
N LYS A 124 1.38 28.00 4.10
CA LYS A 124 2.81 27.97 4.46
C LYS A 124 3.34 26.63 4.97
N ASN A 125 2.46 25.84 5.60
CA ASN A 125 2.78 24.56 6.21
C ASN A 125 2.47 23.37 5.29
N PHE A 126 2.06 23.60 4.04
CA PHE A 126 1.56 22.54 3.16
C PHE A 126 2.53 21.36 3.01
N SER A 127 3.78 21.60 2.62
CA SER A 127 4.81 20.54 2.54
C SER A 127 5.10 19.90 3.90
N SER A 128 5.11 20.70 4.98
CA SER A 128 5.40 20.18 6.32
C SER A 128 4.30 19.24 6.84
N SER A 129 3.03 19.54 6.52
CA SER A 129 1.88 18.71 6.85
C SER A 129 1.90 17.41 6.04
N ILE A 130 2.31 17.43 4.78
CA ILE A 130 2.50 16.21 3.98
C ILE A 130 3.61 15.33 4.57
N SER A 131 4.77 15.92 4.92
CA SER A 131 5.86 15.17 5.57
C SER A 131 5.55 14.73 7.01
N SER A 132 4.49 15.24 7.63
CA SER A 132 4.13 14.90 9.03
C SER A 132 3.75 13.43 9.20
N ILE A 133 3.43 12.73 8.12
CA ILE A 133 3.08 11.31 8.16
C ILE A 133 4.20 10.41 8.71
N THR A 134 5.45 10.86 8.62
CA THR A 134 6.60 10.13 9.18
C THR A 134 6.98 10.61 10.58
N THR A 135 6.12 11.40 11.22
CA THR A 135 6.27 11.86 12.60
C THR A 135 5.22 11.20 13.49
N ASP A 136 5.40 11.27 14.81
CA ASP A 136 4.46 10.70 15.77
C ASP A 136 3.08 11.41 15.81
N ASN A 137 2.92 12.54 15.10
CA ASN A 137 1.68 13.32 15.08
C ASN A 137 1.28 13.74 13.64
N PRO A 138 0.79 12.80 12.82
CA PRO A 138 0.37 13.08 11.46
C PRO A 138 -0.85 13.99 11.41
N HIS A 139 -0.86 14.95 10.50
CA HIS A 139 -1.98 15.85 10.26
C HIS A 139 -2.16 16.16 8.78
N SER A 140 -3.40 16.39 8.36
CA SER A 140 -3.74 16.61 6.96
C SER A 140 -3.24 17.96 6.45
N ALA A 141 -2.80 17.98 5.19
CA ALA A 141 -2.57 19.22 4.47
C ALA A 141 -3.90 19.82 3.98
N GLU A 142 -4.02 21.13 4.05
CA GLU A 142 -5.22 21.88 3.65
C GLU A 142 -4.91 22.80 2.46
N LEU A 143 -5.90 23.02 1.61
CA LEU A 143 -5.89 24.03 0.55
C LEU A 143 -7.10 24.91 0.76
N GLU A 144 -6.94 26.22 0.62
CA GLU A 144 -8.06 27.15 0.66
C GLU A 144 -8.53 27.41 -0.77
N TYR A 145 -9.82 27.19 -1.03
CA TYR A 145 -10.45 27.47 -2.32
C TYR A 145 -11.46 28.59 -2.16
N ILE A 146 -11.30 29.65 -2.96
CA ILE A 146 -12.14 30.85 -2.93
C ILE A 146 -12.81 30.99 -4.30
N VAL A 147 -14.12 31.19 -4.34
CA VAL A 147 -14.87 31.29 -5.60
C VAL A 147 -15.90 32.42 -5.54
N ASN A 148 -15.98 33.22 -6.61
CA ASN A 148 -16.95 34.29 -6.73
C ASN A 148 -18.21 33.83 -7.47
N ARG A 149 -19.16 33.29 -6.71
CA ARG A 149 -20.43 32.79 -7.26
C ARG A 149 -21.37 33.87 -7.80
N LYS A 150 -21.12 35.14 -7.49
CA LYS A 150 -21.96 36.27 -7.92
C LYS A 150 -21.74 36.62 -9.39
N SER A 151 -20.51 36.44 -9.89
CA SER A 151 -20.15 36.87 -11.25
C SER A 151 -20.90 36.06 -12.32
N ASN A 152 -20.80 34.73 -12.26
CA ASN A 152 -21.47 33.84 -13.20
C ASN A 152 -21.69 32.43 -12.60
N PRO A 153 -22.96 31.94 -12.52
CA PRO A 153 -23.27 30.61 -11.97
C PRO A 153 -22.64 29.44 -12.74
N MET A 154 -22.50 29.55 -14.05
CA MET A 154 -21.87 28.51 -14.89
C MET A 154 -20.36 28.49 -14.67
N ALA A 155 -19.71 29.67 -14.66
CA ALA A 155 -18.28 29.77 -14.37
C ALA A 155 -17.96 29.17 -12.98
N SER A 156 -18.81 29.39 -11.99
CA SER A 156 -18.65 28.80 -10.65
C SER A 156 -18.64 27.27 -10.65
N LYS A 157 -19.48 26.63 -11.48
CA LYS A 157 -19.53 25.16 -11.61
C LYS A 157 -18.31 24.61 -12.35
N LEU A 158 -17.83 25.35 -13.34
CA LEU A 158 -16.58 25.04 -14.01
C LEU A 158 -15.38 25.16 -13.05
N SER A 159 -15.34 26.23 -12.25
CA SER A 159 -14.33 26.45 -11.21
C SER A 159 -14.34 25.34 -10.15
N ASP A 160 -15.52 24.89 -9.69
CA ASP A 160 -15.63 23.77 -8.75
C ASP A 160 -15.06 22.47 -9.35
N SER A 161 -15.24 22.27 -10.66
CA SER A 161 -14.70 21.11 -11.39
C SER A 161 -13.18 21.19 -11.52
N ALA A 162 -12.65 22.37 -11.85
CA ALA A 162 -11.21 22.64 -11.90
C ALA A 162 -10.53 22.40 -10.53
N ALA A 163 -11.10 22.94 -9.46
CA ALA A 163 -10.58 22.76 -8.10
C ALA A 163 -10.59 21.28 -7.66
N ARG A 164 -11.61 20.52 -8.05
CA ARG A 164 -11.66 19.07 -7.81
C ARG A 164 -10.60 18.30 -8.59
N ALA A 165 -10.35 18.67 -9.84
CA ALA A 165 -9.29 18.06 -10.64
C ALA A 165 -7.92 18.27 -9.98
N ILE A 166 -7.65 19.49 -9.49
CA ILE A 166 -6.44 19.81 -8.73
C ILE A 166 -6.36 18.98 -7.45
N TYR A 167 -7.42 18.98 -6.65
CA TYR A 167 -7.49 18.23 -5.39
C TYR A 167 -7.18 16.73 -5.61
N ASN A 168 -7.76 16.12 -6.65
CA ASN A 168 -7.52 14.72 -6.97
C ASN A 168 -6.07 14.44 -7.40
N LYS A 169 -5.48 15.32 -8.23
CA LYS A 169 -4.07 15.21 -8.65
C LYS A 169 -3.11 15.31 -7.46
N ILE A 170 -3.37 16.27 -6.55
CA ILE A 170 -2.57 16.47 -5.34
C ILE A 170 -2.63 15.26 -4.42
N ASN A 171 -3.84 14.74 -4.17
CA ASN A 171 -4.00 13.54 -3.36
C ASN A 171 -3.24 12.35 -3.95
N ALA A 172 -3.26 12.16 -5.27
CA ALA A 172 -2.51 11.10 -5.92
C ALA A 172 -1.00 11.21 -5.66
N LYS A 173 -0.42 12.42 -5.77
CA LYS A 173 1.01 12.67 -5.49
C LYS A 173 1.38 12.47 -4.03
N ILE A 174 0.53 12.91 -3.10
CA ILE A 174 0.75 12.70 -1.67
C ILE A 174 0.78 11.21 -1.35
N VAL A 175 -0.20 10.43 -1.82
CA VAL A 175 -0.23 8.98 -1.58
C VAL A 175 0.97 8.30 -2.24
N GLN A 176 1.42 8.75 -3.41
CA GLN A 176 2.64 8.24 -4.06
C GLN A 176 3.89 8.44 -3.22
N PHE A 177 4.06 9.64 -2.67
CA PHE A 177 5.18 9.96 -1.80
C PHE A 177 5.17 9.12 -0.52
N ILE A 178 3.99 8.97 0.10
CA ILE A 178 3.79 8.15 1.31
C ILE A 178 4.20 6.70 1.07
N ASN A 179 3.77 6.13 -0.06
CA ASN A 179 4.06 4.75 -0.38
C ASN A 179 5.55 4.55 -0.64
N LEU A 180 6.20 5.39 -1.43
CA LEU A 180 7.63 5.26 -1.72
C LEU A 180 8.47 5.31 -0.43
N ALA A 181 8.13 6.24 0.46
CA ALA A 181 8.74 6.35 1.80
C ALA A 181 8.50 5.10 2.66
N ALA A 182 7.26 4.59 2.70
CA ALA A 182 6.91 3.40 3.46
C ALA A 182 7.61 2.13 2.91
N TYR A 183 7.64 1.96 1.59
CA TYR A 183 8.30 0.85 0.91
C TYR A 183 9.81 0.84 1.12
N ALA A 184 10.46 2.01 1.06
CA ALA A 184 11.87 2.14 1.39
C ALA A 184 12.17 1.67 2.82
N LYS A 185 11.38 2.13 3.80
CA LYS A 185 11.52 1.70 5.22
C LYS A 185 11.20 0.22 5.43
N LEU A 186 10.21 -0.33 4.72
CA LEU A 186 9.91 -1.76 4.70
C LEU A 186 11.07 -2.59 4.10
N GLY A 187 11.73 -2.07 3.07
CA GLY A 187 12.94 -2.66 2.48
C GLY A 187 14.13 -2.67 3.44
N GLU A 188 14.39 -1.55 4.13
CA GLU A 188 15.40 -1.47 5.19
C GLU A 188 15.12 -2.47 6.31
N LEU A 189 13.85 -2.53 6.79
CA LEU A 189 13.43 -3.49 7.81
C LEU A 189 13.65 -4.93 7.35
N LYS A 190 13.27 -5.27 6.11
CA LYS A 190 13.49 -6.61 5.52
C LYS A 190 14.96 -7.00 5.56
N SER A 191 15.83 -6.09 5.12
CA SER A 191 17.28 -6.30 5.10
C SER A 191 17.85 -6.51 6.50
N ALA A 192 17.44 -5.67 7.46
CA ALA A 192 17.81 -5.81 8.87
C ALA A 192 17.36 -7.16 9.46
N LEU A 193 16.13 -7.59 9.15
CA LEU A 193 15.56 -8.86 9.59
C LEU A 193 16.35 -10.06 9.03
N SER A 194 16.66 -10.03 7.73
CA SER A 194 17.45 -11.08 7.08
C SER A 194 18.88 -11.15 7.62
N SER A 195 19.51 -9.99 7.82
CA SER A 195 20.85 -9.90 8.40
C SER A 195 20.88 -10.43 9.83
N GLY A 196 19.92 -10.01 10.67
CA GLY A 196 19.77 -10.49 12.03
C GLY A 196 19.55 -12.02 12.11
N ALA A 197 18.75 -12.56 11.19
CA ALA A 197 18.54 -14.01 11.09
C ALA A 197 19.85 -14.75 10.76
N GLY A 198 20.62 -14.24 9.79
CA GLY A 198 21.92 -14.80 9.42
C GLY A 198 22.96 -14.75 10.55
N GLN A 199 23.01 -13.63 11.28
CA GLN A 199 23.87 -13.49 12.47
C GLN A 199 23.47 -14.49 13.57
N MET A 200 22.18 -14.67 13.81
CA MET A 200 21.67 -15.61 14.82
C MET A 200 22.00 -17.06 14.47
N ALA A 201 21.82 -17.46 13.20
CA ALA A 201 22.21 -18.79 12.73
C ALA A 201 23.72 -19.03 12.85
N SER A 202 24.53 -18.02 12.48
CA SER A 202 25.99 -18.09 12.62
C SER A 202 26.41 -18.23 14.08
N GLY A 203 25.80 -17.44 14.98
CA GLY A 203 26.02 -17.53 16.42
C GLY A 203 25.61 -18.89 17.01
N ALA A 204 24.50 -19.47 16.53
CA ALA A 204 24.07 -20.82 16.90
C ALA A 204 25.12 -21.88 16.51
N GLY A 205 25.70 -21.75 15.32
CA GLY A 205 26.78 -22.62 14.84
C GLY A 205 28.06 -22.48 15.67
N GLN A 206 28.46 -21.25 16.02
CA GLN A 206 29.62 -20.99 16.87
C GLN A 206 29.43 -21.55 18.29
N LEU A 207 28.24 -21.37 18.88
CA LEU A 207 27.90 -21.91 20.20
C LEU A 207 27.98 -23.44 20.20
N SER A 208 27.38 -24.08 19.20
CA SER A 208 27.44 -25.54 19.03
C SER A 208 28.88 -26.04 18.91
N ALA A 209 29.69 -25.40 18.05
CA ALA A 209 31.10 -25.76 17.87
C ALA A 209 31.93 -25.56 19.16
N GLY A 210 31.69 -24.47 19.90
CA GLY A 210 32.34 -24.20 21.18
C GLY A 210 31.99 -25.26 22.23
N ALA A 211 30.72 -25.63 22.33
CA ALA A 211 30.25 -26.66 23.24
C ALA A 211 30.84 -28.05 22.91
N TYR A 212 30.96 -28.42 21.63
CA TYR A 212 31.66 -29.65 21.22
C TYR A 212 33.15 -29.65 21.61
N LYS A 213 33.83 -28.50 21.51
CA LYS A 213 35.23 -28.38 21.97
C LYS A 213 35.34 -28.62 23.47
N VAL A 214 34.44 -28.05 24.27
CA VAL A 214 34.40 -28.28 25.73
C VAL A 214 34.13 -29.75 26.03
N GLN A 215 33.15 -30.36 25.36
CA GLN A 215 32.84 -31.79 25.52
C GLN A 215 34.04 -32.69 25.21
N SER A 216 34.76 -32.41 24.11
CA SER A 216 35.98 -33.13 23.74
C SER A 216 37.10 -32.93 24.77
N GLY A 217 37.32 -31.70 25.22
CA GLY A 217 38.30 -31.37 26.26
C GLY A 217 38.01 -32.10 27.58
N ALA A 218 36.74 -32.08 28.02
CA ALA A 218 36.30 -32.78 29.22
C ALA A 218 36.49 -34.31 29.10
N SER A 219 36.25 -34.88 27.92
CA SER A 219 36.50 -36.31 27.66
C SER A 219 37.99 -36.67 27.76
N LYS A 220 38.88 -35.79 27.29
CA LYS A 220 40.33 -35.95 27.47
C LYS A 220 40.74 -35.87 28.93
N VAL A 221 40.24 -34.88 29.67
CA VAL A 221 40.50 -34.74 31.12
C VAL A 221 40.04 -35.98 31.88
N LYS A 222 38.85 -36.51 31.57
CA LYS A 222 38.35 -37.76 32.16
C LYS A 222 39.32 -38.92 31.92
N SER A 223 39.81 -39.08 30.69
CA SER A 223 40.73 -40.16 30.33
C SER A 223 42.05 -40.03 31.10
N SER A 224 42.65 -38.83 31.11
CA SER A 224 43.88 -38.57 31.85
C SER A 224 43.72 -38.68 33.37
N ALA A 225 42.55 -38.35 33.91
CA ALA A 225 42.24 -38.55 35.32
C ALA A 225 42.14 -40.05 35.65
N SER A 226 41.58 -40.87 34.77
CA SER A 226 41.59 -42.34 34.92
C SER A 226 43.02 -42.90 34.89
N ASP A 227 43.88 -42.42 33.98
CA ASP A 227 45.28 -42.84 33.92
C ASP A 227 46.04 -42.45 35.21
N LEU A 228 45.75 -41.27 35.75
CA LEU A 228 46.34 -40.78 36.99
C LEU A 228 45.86 -41.58 38.22
N GLU A 229 44.59 -41.98 38.24
CA GLU A 229 44.02 -42.88 39.25
C GLU A 229 44.75 -44.23 39.24
N ASP A 230 44.88 -44.86 38.06
CA ASP A 230 45.58 -46.13 37.90
C ASP A 230 47.05 -46.03 38.31
N GLY A 231 47.74 -44.96 37.91
CA GLY A 231 49.13 -44.69 38.31
C GLY A 231 49.26 -44.54 39.82
N SER A 232 48.35 -43.81 40.44
CA SER A 232 48.32 -43.59 41.89
C SER A 232 48.06 -44.90 42.66
N ASN A 233 47.14 -45.74 42.17
CA ASN A 233 46.88 -47.06 42.74
C ASN A 233 48.11 -47.99 42.68
N LYS A 234 48.86 -47.96 41.57
CA LYS A 234 50.13 -48.69 41.44
C LYS A 234 51.19 -48.19 42.43
N VAL A 235 51.34 -46.87 42.59
CA VAL A 235 52.27 -46.28 43.57
C VAL A 235 51.88 -46.67 44.99
N SER A 236 50.58 -46.61 45.33
CA SER A 236 50.07 -47.02 46.64
C SER A 236 50.37 -48.49 46.95
N SER A 237 50.18 -49.36 45.95
CA SER A 237 50.47 -50.79 46.06
C SER A 237 51.97 -51.04 46.26
N GLY A 238 52.84 -50.45 45.44
CA GLY A 238 54.29 -50.59 45.57
C GLY A 238 54.84 -50.02 46.89
N ALA A 239 54.27 -48.92 47.37
CA ALA A 239 54.61 -48.37 48.68
C ALA A 239 54.17 -49.30 49.82
N SER A 240 53.03 -49.97 49.70
CA SER A 240 52.57 -50.99 50.66
C SER A 240 53.49 -52.23 50.66
N GLU A 241 53.99 -52.66 49.50
CA GLU A 241 54.98 -53.72 49.39
C GLU A 241 56.32 -53.33 50.02
N LEU A 242 56.80 -52.11 49.75
CA LEU A 242 58.02 -51.55 50.34
C LEU A 242 57.92 -51.50 51.87
N LYS A 243 56.77 -51.04 52.39
CA LYS A 243 56.46 -51.05 53.82
C LYS A 243 56.57 -52.46 54.41
N SER A 244 55.97 -53.46 53.75
CA SER A 244 56.03 -54.86 54.17
C SER A 244 57.46 -55.41 54.20
N GLY A 245 58.25 -55.12 53.16
CA GLY A 245 59.67 -55.47 53.08
C GLY A 245 60.50 -54.82 54.19
N ALA A 246 60.29 -53.53 54.43
CA ALA A 246 60.96 -52.79 55.49
C ALA A 246 60.64 -53.34 56.89
N ASN A 247 59.38 -53.70 57.15
CA ASN A 247 58.98 -54.37 58.41
C ASN A 247 59.65 -55.73 58.59
N LYS A 248 59.81 -56.52 57.52
CA LYS A 248 60.56 -57.79 57.56
C LYS A 248 62.03 -57.57 57.89
N VAL A 249 62.67 -56.56 57.29
CA VAL A 249 64.07 -56.19 57.61
C VAL A 249 64.21 -55.75 59.06
N SER A 250 63.31 -54.88 59.55
CA SER A 250 63.30 -54.42 60.94
C SER A 250 63.15 -55.59 61.94
N SER A 251 62.24 -56.52 61.63
CA SER A 251 62.04 -57.75 62.42
C SER A 251 63.26 -58.67 62.41
N GLY A 252 63.88 -58.85 61.23
CA GLY A 252 65.11 -59.65 61.08
C GLY A 252 66.29 -59.06 61.83
N ALA A 253 66.51 -57.75 61.71
CA ALA A 253 67.54 -57.02 62.43
C ALA A 253 67.33 -57.11 63.96
N SER A 254 66.09 -57.03 64.43
CA SER A 254 65.73 -57.25 65.84
C SER A 254 66.11 -58.67 66.32
N LYS A 255 65.92 -59.70 65.49
CA LYS A 255 66.35 -61.09 65.82
C LYS A 255 67.88 -61.21 65.88
N VAL A 256 68.60 -60.62 64.91
CA VAL A 256 70.08 -60.61 64.90
C VAL A 256 70.63 -59.88 66.13
N LYS A 257 70.01 -58.77 66.53
CA LYS A 257 70.33 -58.06 67.78
C LYS A 257 70.22 -58.99 68.98
N SER A 258 69.07 -59.65 69.17
CA SER A 258 68.86 -60.55 70.32
C SER A 258 69.88 -61.68 70.36
N GLY A 259 70.10 -62.38 69.24
CA GLY A 259 71.09 -63.45 69.16
C GLY A 259 72.53 -62.97 69.39
N SER A 260 72.88 -61.78 68.88
CA SER A 260 74.21 -61.18 69.12
C SER A 260 74.40 -60.80 70.60
N SER A 261 73.36 -60.31 71.27
CA SER A 261 73.40 -60.04 72.71
C SER A 261 73.58 -61.32 73.53
N GLU A 262 72.92 -62.42 73.15
CA GLU A 262 73.08 -63.74 73.78
C GLU A 262 74.50 -64.31 73.59
N ILE A 263 75.06 -64.20 72.37
CA ILE A 263 76.45 -64.58 72.09
C ILE A 263 77.40 -63.72 72.91
N SER A 264 77.19 -62.41 72.98
CA SER A 264 78.03 -61.51 73.79
C SER A 264 78.03 -61.94 75.26
N SER A 265 76.85 -62.16 75.85
CA SER A 265 76.73 -62.59 77.25
C SER A 265 77.38 -63.95 77.49
N SER A 266 77.24 -64.89 76.55
CA SER A 266 77.86 -66.22 76.66
C SER A 266 79.38 -66.15 76.54
N ALA A 267 79.89 -65.32 75.62
CA ALA A 267 81.31 -65.09 75.44
C ALA A 267 81.93 -64.39 76.66
N ASP A 268 81.23 -63.43 77.27
CA ASP A 268 81.65 -62.81 78.54
C ASP A 268 81.77 -63.85 79.66
N LYS A 269 80.80 -64.78 79.78
CA LYS A 269 80.86 -65.89 80.76
C LYS A 269 82.04 -66.83 80.50
N ILE A 270 82.30 -67.20 79.24
CA ILE A 270 83.45 -68.04 78.87
C ILE A 270 84.76 -67.32 79.19
N SER A 271 84.84 -66.02 78.91
CA SER A 271 86.02 -65.20 79.23
C SER A 271 86.31 -65.16 80.73
N ALA A 272 85.26 -64.90 81.54
CA ALA A 272 85.36 -64.91 82.99
C ALA A 272 85.78 -66.28 83.54
N GLY A 273 85.13 -67.37 83.08
CA GLY A 273 85.48 -68.73 83.48
C GLY A 273 86.91 -69.13 83.07
N SER A 274 87.34 -68.73 81.87
CA SER A 274 88.71 -68.98 81.39
C SER A 274 89.75 -68.20 82.21
N THR A 275 89.41 -66.98 82.63
CA THR A 275 90.24 -66.19 83.54
C THR A 275 90.36 -66.88 84.91
N GLN A 276 89.28 -67.41 85.44
CA GLN A 276 89.28 -68.18 86.70
C GLN A 276 90.12 -69.47 86.60
N VAL A 277 90.03 -70.20 85.48
CA VAL A 277 90.88 -71.39 85.22
C VAL A 277 92.35 -70.99 85.13
N LYS A 278 92.67 -69.90 84.42
CA LYS A 278 94.03 -69.34 84.33
C LYS A 278 94.58 -69.00 85.71
N GLU A 279 93.81 -68.31 86.54
CA GLU A 279 94.19 -67.94 87.91
C GLU A 279 94.43 -69.17 88.79
N SER A 280 93.51 -70.15 88.74
CA SER A 280 93.63 -71.40 89.48
C SER A 280 94.86 -72.23 89.05
N ALA A 281 95.13 -72.31 87.75
CA ALA A 281 96.30 -72.97 87.19
C ALA A 281 97.61 -72.25 87.55
N LYS A 282 97.61 -70.91 87.57
CA LYS A 282 98.74 -70.10 88.02
C LYS A 282 99.00 -70.26 89.52
N GLN A 283 97.94 -70.35 90.34
CA GLN A 283 98.05 -70.62 91.76
C GLN A 283 98.65 -72.01 92.02
N LEU A 284 98.24 -73.03 91.26
CA LEU A 284 98.85 -74.36 91.32
C LEU A 284 100.34 -74.33 90.95
N ASP A 285 100.69 -73.61 89.88
CA ASP A 285 102.09 -73.41 89.47
C ASP A 285 102.93 -72.72 90.57
N SER A 286 102.40 -71.66 91.21
CA SER A 286 103.13 -70.98 92.28
C SER A 286 103.19 -71.76 93.59
N SER A 287 102.30 -72.73 93.81
CA SER A 287 102.20 -73.49 95.07
C SER A 287 102.99 -74.80 95.05
N VAL A 288 103.49 -75.23 93.89
CA VAL A 288 104.18 -76.52 93.71
C VAL A 288 105.55 -76.30 93.04
N ASP A 289 106.63 -76.57 93.76
CA ASP A 289 107.97 -76.59 93.16
C ASP A 289 108.17 -77.89 92.38
N VAL A 290 108.10 -77.79 91.05
CA VAL A 290 108.22 -78.91 90.10
C VAL A 290 109.52 -79.70 90.28
N SER A 291 110.59 -79.07 90.78
CA SER A 291 111.88 -79.72 91.01
C SER A 291 111.87 -80.70 92.19
N THR A 292 110.87 -80.60 93.06
CA THR A 292 110.73 -81.40 94.30
C THR A 292 109.76 -82.58 94.20
N LEU A 293 109.11 -82.76 93.05
CA LEU A 293 108.09 -83.81 92.85
C LEU A 293 108.71 -85.21 92.63
N PRO A 294 108.19 -86.26 93.31
CA PRO A 294 108.82 -87.59 93.37
C PRO A 294 108.59 -88.50 92.14
N ASN A 295 107.65 -88.18 91.22
CA ASN A 295 107.45 -88.95 90.00
C ASN A 295 107.21 -88.06 88.77
N GLU A 296 107.46 -88.59 87.57
CA GLU A 296 107.37 -87.85 86.29
C GLU A 296 105.93 -87.54 85.85
N GLU A 297 104.95 -88.35 86.24
CA GLU A 297 103.54 -88.11 85.92
C GLU A 297 103.01 -86.83 86.60
N LEU A 298 103.40 -86.57 87.85
CA LEU A 298 103.06 -85.35 88.59
C LEU A 298 103.70 -84.10 87.98
N LYS A 299 104.94 -84.19 87.48
CA LYS A 299 105.59 -83.09 86.76
C LYS A 299 104.88 -82.78 85.44
N GLN A 300 104.40 -83.79 84.73
CA GLN A 300 103.58 -83.60 83.52
C GLN A 300 102.25 -82.90 83.84
N VAL A 301 101.61 -83.20 84.97
CA VAL A 301 100.37 -82.51 85.39
C VAL A 301 100.60 -81.01 85.63
N VAL A 302 101.69 -80.62 86.32
CA VAL A 302 102.00 -79.19 86.55
C VAL A 302 102.44 -78.46 85.27
N ASN A 303 103.20 -79.11 84.38
CA ASN A 303 103.51 -78.50 83.07
C ASN A 303 102.27 -78.43 82.16
N GLY A 304 101.36 -79.39 82.28
CA GLY A 304 100.05 -79.37 81.66
C GLY A 304 99.19 -78.21 82.16
N SER A 305 99.21 -77.89 83.45
CA SER A 305 98.48 -76.75 84.02
C SER A 305 99.02 -75.39 83.52
N LYS A 306 100.34 -75.25 83.31
CA LYS A 306 100.93 -74.05 82.65
C LYS A 306 100.41 -73.88 81.22
N SER A 307 100.42 -74.96 80.45
CA SER A 307 99.92 -74.96 79.07
C SER A 307 98.42 -74.66 79.02
N LEU A 308 97.66 -75.18 79.99
CA LEU A 308 96.25 -74.87 80.20
C LEU A 308 96.05 -73.39 80.54
N ALA A 309 96.86 -72.81 81.43
CA ALA A 309 96.76 -71.39 81.80
C ALA A 309 96.96 -70.46 80.58
N ASN A 310 97.94 -70.75 79.73
CA ASN A 310 98.18 -70.01 78.49
C ASN A 310 97.02 -70.17 77.50
N SER A 311 96.53 -71.41 77.32
CA SER A 311 95.38 -71.69 76.45
C SER A 311 94.11 -71.01 76.94
N SER A 312 93.87 -71.02 78.25
CA SER A 312 92.76 -70.30 78.90
C SER A 312 92.92 -68.77 78.78
N SER A 313 94.14 -68.24 78.81
CA SER A 313 94.37 -66.81 78.53
C SER A 313 93.97 -66.43 77.10
N ASN A 314 94.40 -67.22 76.12
CA ASN A 314 94.07 -66.99 74.71
C ASN A 314 92.56 -67.16 74.46
N LEU A 315 91.93 -68.13 75.13
CA LEU A 315 90.48 -68.32 75.07
C LEU A 315 89.74 -67.12 75.69
N ALA A 316 90.20 -66.61 76.85
CA ALA A 316 89.59 -65.44 77.47
C ALA A 316 89.65 -64.20 76.57
N GLU A 317 90.82 -63.94 75.96
CA GLU A 317 91.00 -62.83 75.02
C GLU A 317 90.11 -62.99 73.77
N SER A 318 90.10 -64.19 73.19
CA SER A 318 89.26 -64.50 72.01
C SER A 318 87.77 -64.37 72.33
N SER A 319 87.33 -64.82 73.50
CA SER A 319 85.96 -64.67 73.98
C SER A 319 85.60 -63.21 74.26
N SER A 320 86.52 -62.41 74.83
CA SER A 320 86.30 -60.97 74.99
C SER A 320 86.16 -60.25 73.64
N ASN A 321 87.02 -60.58 72.67
CA ASN A 321 86.94 -60.04 71.32
C ASN A 321 85.62 -60.43 70.62
N LEU A 322 85.17 -61.68 70.79
CA LEU A 322 83.87 -62.15 70.29
C LEU A 322 82.71 -61.40 70.96
N ALA A 323 82.77 -61.15 72.27
CA ALA A 323 81.76 -60.38 72.99
C ALA A 323 81.66 -58.94 72.47
N GLN A 324 82.81 -58.26 72.32
CA GLN A 324 82.85 -56.92 71.75
C GLN A 324 82.34 -56.88 70.30
N GLY A 325 82.72 -57.85 69.47
CA GLY A 325 82.24 -57.98 68.09
C GLY A 325 80.72 -58.19 68.03
N SER A 326 80.19 -59.06 68.90
CA SER A 326 78.76 -59.35 68.99
C SER A 326 77.97 -58.13 69.50
N SER A 327 78.50 -57.40 70.47
CA SER A 327 77.92 -56.13 70.94
C SER A 327 77.89 -55.05 69.83
N LYS A 328 78.95 -54.93 69.03
CA LYS A 328 78.98 -54.02 67.86
C LYS A 328 77.94 -54.43 66.81
N LEU A 329 77.79 -55.73 66.54
CA LEU A 329 76.79 -56.25 65.61
C LEU A 329 75.35 -56.00 66.13
N ALA A 330 75.11 -56.20 67.42
CA ALA A 330 73.82 -55.90 68.05
C ALA A 330 73.45 -54.42 67.90
N ASN A 331 74.39 -53.51 68.18
CA ASN A 331 74.17 -52.07 68.02
C ASN A 331 73.95 -51.65 66.56
N SER A 332 74.68 -52.26 65.62
CA SER A 332 74.47 -52.01 64.18
C SER A 332 73.11 -52.53 63.70
N SER A 333 72.65 -53.64 64.27
CA SER A 333 71.33 -54.20 64.00
C SER A 333 70.19 -53.31 64.53
N VAL A 334 70.39 -52.61 65.65
CA VAL A 334 69.45 -51.57 66.11
C VAL A 334 69.32 -50.46 65.07
N LYS A 335 70.45 -49.90 64.60
CA LYS A 335 70.43 -48.83 63.58
C LYS A 335 69.75 -49.27 62.28
N LEU A 336 69.97 -50.52 61.86
CA LEU A 336 69.30 -51.09 60.69
C LEU A 336 67.80 -51.25 60.91
N ALA A 337 67.38 -51.70 62.10
CA ALA A 337 65.96 -51.81 62.46
C ALA A 337 65.28 -50.43 62.46
N ASP A 338 65.90 -49.42 63.07
CA ASP A 338 65.38 -48.05 63.11
C ASP A 338 65.26 -47.46 61.70
N GLY A 339 66.28 -47.62 60.86
CA GLY A 339 66.25 -47.18 59.46
C GLY A 339 65.17 -47.89 58.64
N ALA A 340 64.96 -49.19 58.86
CA ALA A 340 63.89 -49.95 58.23
C ALA A 340 62.50 -49.51 58.71
N SER A 341 62.34 -49.21 60.00
CA SER A 341 61.10 -48.64 60.55
C SER A 341 60.80 -47.26 59.93
N GLY A 342 61.81 -46.38 59.83
CA GLY A 342 61.66 -45.09 59.17
C GLY A 342 61.29 -45.20 57.68
N LEU A 343 61.85 -46.18 56.98
CA LEU A 343 61.46 -46.49 55.59
C LEU A 343 60.01 -47.00 55.50
N SER A 344 59.56 -47.83 56.43
CA SER A 344 58.17 -48.29 56.53
C SER A 344 57.18 -47.13 56.74
N ASP A 345 57.53 -46.17 57.59
CA ASP A 345 56.70 -44.99 57.85
C ASP A 345 56.64 -44.08 56.63
N GLY A 346 57.79 -43.83 56.00
CA GLY A 346 57.85 -43.07 54.75
C GLY A 346 57.04 -43.72 53.63
N ALA A 347 57.14 -45.04 53.47
CA ALA A 347 56.34 -45.79 52.51
C ALA A 347 54.83 -45.71 52.82
N SER A 348 54.45 -45.71 54.10
CA SER A 348 53.05 -45.50 54.49
C SER A 348 52.54 -44.11 54.07
N GLY A 349 53.33 -43.05 54.30
CA GLY A 349 52.97 -41.70 53.89
C GLY A 349 52.81 -41.55 52.38
N VAL A 350 53.66 -42.23 51.59
CA VAL A 350 53.53 -42.27 50.12
C VAL A 350 52.26 -43.00 49.69
N ALA A 351 51.94 -44.13 50.32
CA ALA A 351 50.72 -44.88 50.01
C ALA A 351 49.45 -44.06 50.28
N ASP A 352 49.40 -43.35 51.42
CA ASP A 352 48.30 -42.47 51.78
C ASP A 352 48.15 -41.29 50.81
N GLY A 353 49.27 -40.67 50.44
CA GLY A 353 49.30 -39.57 49.46
C GLY A 353 48.81 -40.01 48.08
N ALA A 354 49.27 -41.17 47.61
CA ALA A 354 48.83 -41.76 46.36
C ALA A 354 47.33 -42.09 46.38
N SER A 355 46.82 -42.63 47.49
CA SER A 355 45.39 -42.95 47.64
C SER A 355 44.51 -41.69 47.62
N LYS A 356 44.97 -40.59 48.23
CA LYS A 356 44.29 -39.27 48.13
C LYS A 356 44.28 -38.73 46.70
N LEU A 357 45.39 -38.88 45.97
CA LEU A 357 45.49 -38.45 44.58
C LEU A 357 44.57 -39.27 43.65
N ALA A 358 44.47 -40.58 43.87
CA ALA A 358 43.54 -41.46 43.17
C ALA A 358 42.10 -40.97 43.35
N ASN A 359 41.65 -40.76 44.60
CA ASN A 359 40.31 -40.26 44.89
C ASN A 359 40.02 -38.88 44.25
N GLY A 360 40.98 -37.96 44.30
CA GLY A 360 40.85 -36.65 43.65
C GLY A 360 40.75 -36.75 42.12
N SER A 361 41.43 -37.74 41.54
CA SER A 361 41.37 -38.02 40.10
C SER A 361 39.98 -38.57 39.71
N THR A 362 39.40 -39.47 40.51
CA THR A 362 38.03 -39.95 40.31
C THR A 362 37.02 -38.79 40.34
N GLN A 363 37.11 -37.90 41.33
CA GLN A 363 36.24 -36.70 41.41
C GLN A 363 36.38 -35.79 40.19
N LEU A 364 37.61 -35.58 39.71
CA LEU A 364 37.86 -34.79 38.50
C LEU A 364 37.26 -35.45 37.25
N ALA A 365 37.34 -36.78 37.15
CA ALA A 365 36.74 -37.54 36.05
C ALA A 365 35.20 -37.41 36.05
N GLU A 366 34.56 -37.53 37.21
CA GLU A 366 33.10 -37.35 37.37
C GLU A 366 32.65 -35.93 37.04
N GLY A 367 33.37 -34.92 37.53
CA GLY A 367 33.11 -33.52 37.20
C GLY A 367 33.25 -33.24 35.70
N SER A 368 34.22 -33.87 35.04
CA SER A 368 34.42 -33.76 33.59
C SER A 368 33.26 -34.40 32.80
N VAL A 369 32.72 -35.53 33.26
CA VAL A 369 31.50 -36.12 32.66
C VAL A 369 30.31 -35.17 32.76
N SER A 370 30.12 -34.55 33.92
CA SER A 370 29.03 -33.60 34.14
C SER A 370 29.15 -32.36 33.25
N LEU A 371 30.38 -31.82 33.12
CA LEU A 371 30.66 -30.69 32.23
C LEU A 371 30.42 -31.04 30.75
N ALA A 372 30.81 -32.24 30.32
CA ALA A 372 30.57 -32.73 28.97
C ALA A 372 29.07 -32.84 28.67
N ALA A 373 28.28 -33.38 29.61
CA ALA A 373 26.83 -33.49 29.50
C ALA A 373 26.15 -32.11 29.44
N GLY A 374 26.53 -31.19 30.33
CA GLY A 374 26.00 -29.82 30.32
C GLY A 374 26.34 -29.06 29.03
N SER A 375 27.55 -29.26 28.50
CA SER A 375 27.94 -28.67 27.21
C SER A 375 27.13 -29.24 26.06
N ALA A 376 26.85 -30.55 26.03
CA ALA A 376 26.01 -31.16 25.01
C ALA A 376 24.56 -30.62 25.05
N LEU A 377 23.98 -30.48 26.26
CA LEU A 377 22.65 -29.89 26.42
C LEU A 377 22.61 -28.43 25.95
N LEU A 378 23.66 -27.65 26.23
CA LEU A 378 23.76 -26.27 25.74
C LEU A 378 23.89 -26.23 24.21
N ALA A 379 24.70 -27.12 23.62
CA ALA A 379 24.86 -27.23 22.18
C ALA A 379 23.52 -27.54 21.48
N ASP A 380 22.74 -28.47 22.02
CA ASP A 380 21.49 -28.91 21.43
C ASP A 380 20.36 -27.90 21.68
N GLY A 381 20.13 -27.52 22.94
CA GLY A 381 19.02 -26.67 23.33
C GLY A 381 19.15 -25.22 22.86
N ALA A 382 20.28 -24.57 23.14
CA ALA A 382 20.46 -23.15 22.80
C ALA A 382 20.68 -22.95 21.29
N SER A 383 21.41 -23.86 20.62
CA SER A 383 21.58 -23.79 19.16
C SER A 383 20.26 -24.01 18.44
N SER A 384 19.44 -24.99 18.86
CA SER A 384 18.13 -25.24 18.26
C SER A 384 17.16 -24.08 18.46
N ALA A 385 17.16 -23.45 19.64
CA ALA A 385 16.35 -22.26 19.90
C ALA A 385 16.76 -21.07 19.01
N LEU A 386 18.07 -20.82 18.87
CA LEU A 386 18.60 -19.77 18.00
C LEU A 386 18.31 -20.04 16.52
N LEU A 387 18.43 -21.29 16.07
CA LEU A 387 18.07 -21.68 14.70
C LEU A 387 16.58 -21.51 14.43
N SER A 388 15.73 -21.87 15.41
CA SER A 388 14.28 -21.69 15.30
C SER A 388 13.91 -20.22 15.20
N ALA A 389 14.48 -19.37 16.07
CA ALA A 389 14.29 -17.94 16.03
C ALA A 389 14.81 -17.32 14.72
N SER A 390 15.97 -17.74 14.23
CA SER A 390 16.51 -17.35 12.93
C SER A 390 15.55 -17.71 11.79
N SER A 391 15.01 -18.94 11.77
CA SER A 391 14.07 -19.38 10.74
C SER A 391 12.77 -18.58 10.74
N SER A 392 12.20 -18.27 11.91
CA SER A 392 11.02 -17.42 12.05
C SER A 392 11.29 -16.00 11.53
N LEU A 393 12.48 -15.48 11.80
CA LEU A 393 12.89 -14.14 11.37
C LEU A 393 13.11 -14.08 9.84
N SER A 394 13.69 -15.13 9.25
CA SER A 394 13.77 -15.30 7.79
C SER A 394 12.40 -15.46 7.14
N ALA A 395 11.46 -16.19 7.76
CA ALA A 395 10.10 -16.31 7.28
C ALA A 395 9.37 -14.96 7.28
N ALA A 396 9.50 -14.18 8.36
CA ALA A 396 8.97 -12.82 8.44
C ALA A 396 9.55 -11.90 7.35
N SER A 397 10.87 -11.99 7.09
CA SER A 397 11.54 -11.26 6.01
C SER A 397 11.00 -11.67 4.62
N SER A 398 10.73 -12.96 4.43
CA SER A 398 10.18 -13.51 3.19
C SER A 398 8.72 -13.08 2.96
N SER A 399 7.89 -13.07 4.00
CA SER A 399 6.53 -12.52 3.94
C SER A 399 6.54 -11.04 3.57
N LEU A 400 7.50 -10.27 4.09
CA LEU A 400 7.70 -8.87 3.71
C LEU A 400 8.14 -8.72 2.25
N SER A 401 8.78 -9.74 1.65
CA SER A 401 9.11 -9.78 0.23
C SER A 401 7.89 -9.84 -0.68
N GLY A 402 6.77 -10.42 -0.23
CA GLY A 402 5.52 -10.41 -0.99
C GLY A 402 4.89 -9.02 -1.09
N ILE A 403 5.20 -8.14 -0.13
CA ILE A 403 4.72 -6.76 -0.07
C ILE A 403 5.72 -5.82 -0.78
N THR A 404 7.02 -6.00 -0.54
CA THR A 404 8.10 -5.15 -1.08
C THR A 404 8.61 -5.56 -2.48
N GLY A 405 8.22 -6.73 -2.98
CA GLY A 405 8.65 -7.26 -4.28
C GLY A 405 7.77 -6.86 -5.45
N VAL A 406 6.74 -6.05 -5.20
CA VAL A 406 5.89 -5.50 -6.24
C VAL A 406 6.52 -4.18 -6.68
N ASN A 407 6.64 -4.01 -7.99
CA ASN A 407 7.31 -2.87 -8.61
C ASN A 407 6.70 -1.54 -8.10
N GLU A 408 7.54 -0.60 -7.66
CA GLU A 408 7.09 0.64 -7.00
C GLU A 408 6.12 1.46 -7.88
N GLU A 409 6.27 1.37 -9.20
CA GLU A 409 5.37 1.99 -10.17
C GLU A 409 4.01 1.24 -10.26
N ASP A 410 4.03 -0.09 -10.31
CA ASP A 410 2.81 -0.92 -10.51
C ASP A 410 1.91 -0.96 -9.26
N VAL A 411 2.48 -0.99 -8.05
CA VAL A 411 1.70 -0.91 -6.79
C VAL A 411 1.08 0.47 -6.63
N GLY A 412 1.85 1.48 -7.05
CA GLY A 412 1.38 2.83 -7.00
C GLY A 412 0.04 2.92 -7.73
N ASP A 413 0.04 2.65 -9.03
CA ASP A 413 -1.14 2.79 -9.85
C ASP A 413 -2.33 1.94 -9.37
N TYR A 414 -2.08 0.73 -8.86
CA TYR A 414 -3.12 -0.16 -8.32
C TYR A 414 -3.77 0.39 -7.03
N ILE A 415 -3.01 0.97 -6.11
CA ILE A 415 -3.56 1.56 -4.88
C ILE A 415 -4.17 2.95 -5.15
N TYR A 416 -3.64 3.72 -6.11
CA TYR A 416 -4.13 5.06 -6.44
C TYR A 416 -5.50 5.05 -7.13
N SER A 417 -5.75 4.07 -7.99
CA SER A 417 -7.01 3.96 -8.73
C SER A 417 -7.34 2.48 -8.95
N PRO A 418 -7.71 1.74 -7.88
CA PRO A 418 -8.07 0.33 -7.98
C PRO A 418 -9.26 0.11 -8.93
N VAL A 419 -10.01 1.17 -9.19
CA VAL A 419 -11.04 1.23 -10.21
C VAL A 419 -10.67 2.33 -11.21
N THR A 420 -10.20 1.91 -12.38
CA THR A 420 -10.07 2.81 -13.53
C THR A 420 -11.44 3.03 -14.13
N LEU A 421 -11.90 4.28 -14.18
CA LEU A 421 -13.11 4.63 -14.92
C LEU A 421 -12.79 4.55 -16.41
N LYS A 422 -13.27 3.51 -17.07
CA LYS A 422 -13.24 3.42 -18.53
C LYS A 422 -14.47 4.13 -19.07
N GLU A 423 -14.32 5.38 -19.45
CA GLU A 423 -15.39 6.15 -20.09
C GLU A 423 -15.67 5.59 -21.48
N ASN A 424 -16.96 5.44 -21.80
CA ASN A 424 -17.43 5.02 -23.10
C ASN A 424 -18.58 5.93 -23.49
N GLU A 425 -18.27 6.92 -24.33
CA GLU A 425 -19.25 7.85 -24.85
C GLU A 425 -20.08 7.16 -25.96
N LEU A 426 -21.36 6.93 -25.69
CA LEU A 426 -22.25 6.25 -26.63
C LEU A 426 -22.58 7.11 -27.86
N TYR A 427 -22.56 8.43 -27.70
CA TYR A 427 -22.89 9.41 -28.74
C TYR A 427 -21.96 10.62 -28.59
N PRO A 428 -20.69 10.51 -29.01
CA PRO A 428 -19.72 11.58 -28.85
C PRO A 428 -20.10 12.77 -29.73
N VAL A 429 -20.06 13.98 -29.15
CA VAL A 429 -20.33 15.24 -29.84
C VAL A 429 -19.10 16.13 -29.66
N SER A 430 -18.61 16.73 -30.75
CA SER A 430 -17.37 17.50 -30.75
C SER A 430 -17.47 18.85 -30.05
N ASP A 431 -18.66 19.45 -30.03
CA ASP A 431 -18.86 20.85 -29.65
C ASP A 431 -20.24 21.07 -29.04
N TYR A 432 -20.32 22.04 -28.11
CA TYR A 432 -21.56 22.38 -27.42
C TYR A 432 -22.59 22.99 -28.36
N GLY A 433 -22.16 23.70 -29.40
CA GLY A 433 -23.02 24.28 -30.43
C GLY A 433 -23.93 23.23 -31.08
N SER A 434 -23.36 22.08 -31.43
CA SER A 434 -24.08 20.94 -32.00
C SER A 434 -25.07 20.31 -31.03
N GLU A 435 -24.77 20.27 -29.73
CA GLU A 435 -25.69 19.77 -28.69
C GLU A 435 -26.94 20.65 -28.54
N VAL A 436 -26.78 21.97 -28.61
CA VAL A 436 -27.88 22.94 -28.46
C VAL A 436 -28.60 23.27 -29.78
N ALA A 437 -28.03 22.91 -30.93
CA ALA A 437 -28.60 23.20 -32.25
C ALA A 437 -30.04 22.69 -32.44
N PRO A 438 -30.43 21.46 -32.05
CA PRO A 438 -31.81 20.98 -32.13
C PRO A 438 -32.83 21.93 -31.48
N PHE A 439 -32.47 22.54 -30.34
CA PHE A 439 -33.33 23.50 -29.64
C PHE A 439 -33.52 24.79 -30.43
N TYR A 440 -32.42 25.43 -30.83
CA TYR A 440 -32.49 26.70 -31.54
C TYR A 440 -33.13 26.56 -32.93
N ILE A 441 -32.89 25.46 -33.63
CA ILE A 441 -33.50 25.16 -34.92
C ILE A 441 -35.02 24.98 -34.76
N ALA A 442 -35.49 24.15 -33.83
CA ALA A 442 -36.92 24.00 -33.56
C ALA A 442 -37.58 25.32 -33.14
N LEU A 443 -36.91 26.09 -32.30
CA LEU A 443 -37.37 27.41 -31.86
C LEU A 443 -37.52 28.38 -33.04
N SER A 444 -36.55 28.42 -33.96
CA SER A 444 -36.64 29.25 -35.17
C SER A 444 -37.83 28.87 -36.05
N MET A 445 -38.14 27.59 -36.20
CA MET A 445 -39.28 27.14 -37.00
C MET A 445 -40.61 27.59 -36.40
N TRP A 446 -40.75 27.53 -35.07
CA TRP A 446 -41.97 28.01 -34.40
C TRP A 446 -42.10 29.53 -34.47
N VAL A 447 -41.00 30.25 -34.21
CA VAL A 447 -40.95 31.72 -34.31
C VAL A 447 -41.27 32.17 -35.73
N GLY A 448 -40.68 31.51 -36.74
CA GLY A 448 -40.99 31.75 -38.16
C GLY A 448 -42.47 31.53 -38.47
N ALA A 449 -43.05 30.43 -37.99
CA ALA A 449 -44.48 30.18 -38.11
C ALA A 449 -45.36 31.30 -37.53
N ILE A 450 -45.03 31.81 -36.33
CA ILE A 450 -45.75 32.93 -35.73
C ILE A 450 -45.56 34.22 -36.52
N ILE A 451 -44.33 34.59 -36.88
CA ILE A 451 -44.04 35.83 -37.62
C ILE A 451 -44.81 35.82 -38.95
N THR A 452 -44.79 34.70 -39.66
CA THR A 452 -45.52 34.53 -40.91
C THR A 452 -47.03 34.66 -40.67
N CYS A 453 -47.59 34.08 -39.61
CA CYS A 453 -49.00 34.25 -39.21
C CYS A 453 -49.37 35.66 -38.76
N VAL A 454 -48.43 36.43 -38.22
CA VAL A 454 -48.65 37.82 -37.80
C VAL A 454 -48.65 38.74 -39.01
N MET A 455 -47.69 38.57 -39.91
CA MET A 455 -47.44 39.45 -41.05
C MET A 455 -48.34 39.17 -42.26
N LEU A 456 -48.64 37.89 -42.53
CA LEU A 456 -49.50 37.49 -43.64
C LEU A 456 -50.95 37.30 -43.19
N ARG A 457 -51.90 37.71 -44.03
CA ARG A 457 -53.33 37.54 -43.76
C ARG A 457 -53.78 36.12 -44.09
N THR A 458 -54.43 35.46 -43.14
CA THR A 458 -54.96 34.09 -43.26
C THR A 458 -56.19 33.97 -44.18
N GLY A 459 -56.75 35.11 -44.63
CA GLY A 459 -57.84 35.21 -45.61
C GLY A 459 -59.23 35.04 -45.00
N GLN A 460 -60.23 35.72 -45.58
CA GLN A 460 -61.64 35.67 -45.15
C GLN A 460 -62.51 35.10 -46.27
N SER A 461 -63.44 34.19 -45.93
CA SER A 461 -64.40 33.63 -46.89
C SER A 461 -65.58 34.57 -47.13
N THR A 462 -65.98 35.32 -46.10
CA THR A 462 -67.05 36.33 -46.13
C THR A 462 -66.77 37.41 -47.18
N GLY A 463 -67.74 37.64 -48.08
CA GLY A 463 -67.59 38.60 -49.19
C GLY A 463 -66.82 38.08 -50.40
N THR A 464 -66.42 36.80 -50.42
CA THR A 464 -65.73 36.17 -51.57
C THR A 464 -66.54 35.03 -52.17
N LYS A 465 -66.14 34.57 -53.36
CA LYS A 465 -66.74 33.41 -54.06
C LYS A 465 -66.32 32.04 -53.50
N TYR A 466 -65.48 32.01 -52.47
CA TYR A 466 -64.81 30.80 -51.96
C TYR A 466 -65.45 30.33 -50.66
N ALA A 467 -65.59 29.01 -50.48
CA ALA A 467 -66.08 28.44 -49.23
C ALA A 467 -65.02 28.54 -48.10
N PRO A 468 -65.41 28.48 -46.81
CA PRO A 468 -64.46 28.58 -45.69
C PRO A 468 -63.32 27.55 -45.74
N SER A 469 -63.62 26.31 -46.12
CA SER A 469 -62.61 25.25 -46.29
C SER A 469 -61.70 25.49 -47.50
N GLU A 470 -62.23 26.01 -48.60
CA GLU A 470 -61.44 26.37 -49.79
C GLU A 470 -60.48 27.53 -49.49
N MET A 471 -60.93 28.52 -48.72
CA MET A 471 -60.09 29.64 -48.27
C MET A 471 -58.98 29.15 -47.34
N TYR A 472 -59.33 28.32 -46.35
CA TYR A 472 -58.37 27.74 -45.41
C TYR A 472 -57.27 26.96 -46.13
N PHE A 473 -57.61 25.97 -46.97
CA PHE A 473 -56.60 25.15 -47.66
C PHE A 473 -55.81 25.94 -48.71
N GLY A 474 -56.44 26.90 -49.39
CA GLY A 474 -55.76 27.74 -50.39
C GLY A 474 -54.71 28.66 -49.78
N LYS A 475 -54.99 29.23 -48.60
CA LYS A 475 -54.03 30.06 -47.87
C LYS A 475 -52.99 29.21 -47.14
N LEU A 476 -53.38 28.12 -46.50
CA LEU A 476 -52.46 27.21 -45.80
C LEU A 476 -51.26 26.82 -46.67
N LEU A 477 -51.46 26.51 -47.95
CA LEU A 477 -50.37 26.15 -48.86
C LEU A 477 -49.29 27.25 -48.98
N ILE A 478 -49.65 28.53 -48.94
CA ILE A 478 -48.68 29.64 -48.99
C ILE A 478 -47.86 29.67 -47.70
N PHE A 479 -48.50 29.49 -46.56
CA PHE A 479 -47.83 29.41 -45.27
C PHE A 479 -46.88 28.20 -45.21
N LEU A 480 -47.29 27.05 -45.73
CA LEU A 480 -46.42 25.87 -45.83
C LEU A 480 -45.21 26.11 -46.75
N VAL A 481 -45.37 26.84 -47.85
CA VAL A 481 -44.23 27.25 -48.70
C VAL A 481 -43.30 28.20 -47.94
N MET A 482 -43.84 29.15 -47.17
CA MET A 482 -43.01 30.03 -46.32
C MET A 482 -42.23 29.22 -45.28
N ALA A 483 -42.88 28.27 -44.59
CA ALA A 483 -42.23 27.37 -43.63
C ALA A 483 -41.09 26.58 -44.29
N PHE A 484 -41.32 26.09 -45.51
CA PHE A 484 -40.30 25.37 -46.28
C PHE A 484 -39.11 26.27 -46.62
N LEU A 485 -39.35 27.51 -47.08
CA LEU A 485 -38.29 28.45 -47.41
C LEU A 485 -37.49 28.89 -46.18
N GLU A 486 -38.17 29.25 -45.09
CA GLU A 486 -37.55 29.56 -43.78
C GLU A 486 -36.63 28.42 -43.32
N THR A 487 -37.15 27.19 -43.34
CA THR A 487 -36.38 26.00 -42.93
C THR A 487 -35.19 25.74 -43.83
N THR A 488 -35.31 26.00 -45.13
CA THR A 488 -34.20 25.84 -46.07
C THR A 488 -33.06 26.79 -45.73
N VAL A 489 -33.37 28.04 -45.36
CA VAL A 489 -32.36 29.01 -44.92
C VAL A 489 -31.72 28.58 -43.60
N THR A 490 -32.51 28.13 -42.62
CA THR A 490 -31.98 27.60 -41.35
C THR A 490 -31.05 26.41 -41.59
N LEU A 491 -31.43 25.45 -42.44
CA LEU A 491 -30.63 24.26 -42.74
C LEU A 491 -29.32 24.63 -43.44
N ILE A 492 -29.36 25.49 -44.46
CA ILE A 492 -28.14 25.96 -45.15
C ILE A 492 -27.20 26.61 -44.14
N GLY A 493 -27.72 27.49 -43.28
CA GLY A 493 -26.92 28.12 -42.23
C GLY A 493 -26.34 27.12 -41.24
N ALA A 494 -27.11 26.12 -40.83
CA ALA A 494 -26.66 25.09 -39.90
C ALA A 494 -25.52 24.25 -40.51
N PHE A 495 -25.64 23.85 -41.78
CA PHE A 495 -24.56 23.15 -42.49
C PHE A 495 -23.33 24.04 -42.71
N ILE A 496 -23.50 25.35 -42.93
CA ILE A 496 -22.38 26.30 -43.04
C ILE A 496 -21.65 26.48 -41.71
N LEU A 497 -22.38 26.53 -40.59
CA LEU A 497 -21.79 26.55 -39.25
C LEU A 497 -21.01 25.26 -38.96
N GLY A 498 -21.36 24.16 -39.64
CA GLY A 498 -20.67 22.88 -39.49
C GLY A 498 -21.20 22.05 -38.33
N ILE A 499 -22.49 22.17 -37.99
CA ILE A 499 -23.06 21.38 -36.87
C ILE A 499 -22.88 19.89 -37.12
N GLN A 500 -22.52 19.15 -36.07
CA GLN A 500 -22.40 17.71 -36.13
C GLN A 500 -23.79 17.09 -36.36
N ILE A 501 -23.93 16.36 -37.47
CA ILE A 501 -25.17 15.67 -37.81
C ILE A 501 -24.85 14.21 -38.14
N SER A 502 -25.25 13.31 -37.25
CA SER A 502 -25.08 11.85 -37.39
C SER A 502 -25.79 11.31 -38.64
N ASN A 503 -27.03 11.75 -38.90
CA ASN A 503 -27.80 11.34 -40.07
C ASN A 503 -28.36 12.55 -40.84
N PRO A 504 -27.60 13.09 -41.82
CA PRO A 504 -27.99 14.31 -42.54
C PRO A 504 -29.34 14.20 -43.26
N LEU A 505 -29.64 13.03 -43.84
CA LEU A 505 -30.90 12.83 -44.57
C LEU A 505 -32.10 12.86 -43.63
N MET A 506 -32.03 12.13 -42.51
CA MET A 506 -33.10 12.12 -41.52
C MET A 506 -33.24 13.47 -40.81
N PHE A 507 -32.13 14.19 -40.61
CA PHE A 507 -32.14 15.53 -40.03
C PHE A 507 -32.87 16.53 -40.92
N ILE A 508 -32.53 16.58 -42.22
CA ILE A 508 -33.20 17.44 -43.21
C ILE A 508 -34.69 17.10 -43.28
N PHE A 509 -35.04 15.81 -43.34
CA PHE A 509 -36.44 15.37 -43.35
C PHE A 509 -37.19 15.83 -42.10
N SER A 510 -36.60 15.62 -40.92
CA SER A 510 -37.19 16.00 -39.63
C SER A 510 -37.39 17.50 -39.55
N ALA A 511 -36.41 18.30 -39.96
CA ALA A 511 -36.49 19.75 -39.97
C ALA A 511 -37.67 20.25 -40.82
N TYR A 512 -37.80 19.77 -42.07
CA TYR A 512 -38.94 20.14 -42.91
C TYR A 512 -40.27 19.64 -42.34
N PHE A 513 -40.32 18.41 -41.83
CA PHE A 513 -41.51 17.86 -41.21
C PHE A 513 -41.98 18.72 -40.02
N ILE A 514 -41.08 19.04 -39.10
CA ILE A 514 -41.37 19.86 -37.91
C ILE A 514 -41.87 21.24 -38.33
N ALA A 515 -41.18 21.91 -39.25
CA ALA A 515 -41.57 23.24 -39.70
C ALA A 515 -42.97 23.26 -40.33
N LEU A 516 -43.31 22.26 -41.14
CA LEU A 516 -44.64 22.14 -41.73
C LEU A 516 -45.72 21.89 -40.67
N ILE A 517 -45.43 21.06 -39.65
CA ILE A 517 -46.35 20.79 -38.55
C ILE A 517 -46.56 22.03 -37.67
N PHE A 518 -45.47 22.73 -37.31
CA PHE A 518 -45.56 23.97 -36.52
C PHE A 518 -46.32 25.05 -37.27
N MET A 519 -46.03 25.23 -38.56
CA MET A 519 -46.75 26.16 -39.41
C MET A 519 -48.24 25.78 -39.51
N LEU A 520 -48.57 24.49 -39.69
CA LEU A 520 -49.95 24.03 -39.70
C LEU A 520 -50.66 24.37 -38.39
N ILE A 521 -50.04 24.12 -37.24
CA ILE A 521 -50.62 24.38 -35.92
C ILE A 521 -50.85 25.88 -35.72
N CYS A 522 -49.82 26.70 -35.94
CA CYS A 522 -49.90 28.16 -35.81
C CYS A 522 -50.91 28.76 -36.78
N TYR A 523 -50.84 28.40 -38.06
CA TYR A 523 -51.78 28.87 -39.08
C TYR A 523 -53.21 28.49 -38.73
N SER A 524 -53.45 27.25 -38.28
CA SER A 524 -54.77 26.78 -37.90
C SER A 524 -55.35 27.56 -36.74
N LEU A 525 -54.54 27.82 -35.72
CA LEU A 525 -54.95 28.59 -34.55
C LEU A 525 -55.30 30.04 -34.94
N VAL A 526 -54.46 30.69 -35.73
CA VAL A 526 -54.64 32.07 -36.18
C VAL A 526 -55.78 32.20 -37.21
N SER A 527 -55.93 31.24 -38.11
CA SER A 527 -57.00 31.24 -39.11
C SER A 527 -58.37 31.05 -38.47
N SER A 528 -58.48 30.21 -37.43
CA SER A 528 -59.73 29.92 -36.74
C SER A 528 -60.12 30.95 -35.68
N LEU A 529 -59.15 31.58 -35.00
CA LEU A 529 -59.40 32.49 -33.87
C LEU A 529 -58.96 33.95 -34.13
N GLY A 530 -58.42 34.28 -35.31
CA GLY A 530 -57.97 35.62 -35.66
C GLY A 530 -56.86 36.13 -34.73
N HIS A 531 -56.98 37.39 -34.26
CA HIS A 531 -56.02 38.02 -33.35
C HIS A 531 -55.85 37.27 -32.02
N LEU A 532 -56.92 36.65 -31.49
CA LEU A 532 -56.84 35.82 -30.28
C LEU A 532 -55.93 34.60 -30.51
N GLY A 533 -56.00 33.99 -31.69
CA GLY A 533 -55.13 32.89 -32.07
C GLY A 533 -53.66 33.28 -32.10
N LYS A 534 -53.34 34.50 -32.54
CA LYS A 534 -51.96 35.03 -32.49
C LYS A 534 -51.47 35.13 -31.04
N GLY A 535 -52.29 35.69 -30.15
CA GLY A 535 -51.98 35.80 -28.73
C GLY A 535 -51.72 34.44 -28.06
N ILE A 536 -52.57 33.44 -28.32
CA ILE A 536 -52.38 32.09 -27.77
C ILE A 536 -51.10 31.46 -28.32
N ALA A 537 -50.79 31.58 -29.62
CA ALA A 537 -49.56 31.05 -30.19
C ALA A 537 -48.29 31.65 -29.54
N VAL A 538 -48.31 32.96 -29.25
CA VAL A 538 -47.21 33.66 -28.55
C VAL A 538 -47.09 33.21 -27.10
N ILE A 539 -48.19 33.10 -26.36
CA ILE A 539 -48.17 32.56 -24.98
C ILE A 539 -47.62 31.13 -25.00
N TRP A 540 -48.04 30.33 -25.97
CA TRP A 540 -47.56 28.95 -26.11
C TRP A 540 -46.05 28.90 -26.36
N LEU A 541 -45.51 29.78 -27.22
CA LEU A 541 -44.08 29.95 -27.42
C LEU A 541 -43.33 30.23 -26.10
N VAL A 542 -43.85 31.10 -25.23
CA VAL A 542 -43.21 31.41 -23.93
C VAL A 542 -43.08 30.16 -23.07
N PHE A 543 -44.12 29.33 -23.00
CA PHE A 543 -44.04 28.05 -22.29
C PHE A 543 -43.07 27.08 -22.97
N GLN A 544 -43.00 27.09 -24.30
CA GLN A 544 -42.11 26.20 -25.04
C GLN A 544 -40.63 26.53 -24.81
N ILE A 545 -40.24 27.80 -24.74
CA ILE A 545 -38.84 28.19 -24.50
C ILE A 545 -38.32 27.59 -23.18
N SER A 546 -39.13 27.64 -22.12
CA SER A 546 -38.71 27.19 -20.79
C SER A 546 -39.07 25.73 -20.47
N GLY A 547 -40.00 25.10 -21.20
CA GLY A 547 -40.66 23.86 -20.80
C GLY A 547 -40.40 22.63 -21.69
N THR A 548 -39.51 22.70 -22.67
CA THR A 548 -39.40 21.68 -23.75
C THR A 548 -38.14 20.83 -23.70
N GLY A 549 -37.35 20.89 -22.61
CA GLY A 549 -36.17 20.04 -22.48
C GLY A 549 -34.98 20.43 -23.37
N GLY A 550 -35.00 21.64 -23.95
CA GLY A 550 -33.99 22.12 -24.88
C GLY A 550 -32.62 22.28 -24.23
N ILE A 551 -32.52 23.19 -23.24
CA ILE A 551 -31.27 23.51 -22.52
C ILE A 551 -31.12 22.68 -21.25
N TYR A 552 -32.21 22.52 -20.49
CA TYR A 552 -32.21 21.74 -19.26
C TYR A 552 -33.07 20.50 -19.43
N PRO A 553 -32.69 19.35 -18.84
CA PRO A 553 -33.56 18.18 -18.76
C PRO A 553 -34.92 18.56 -18.13
N ILE A 554 -36.01 18.03 -18.69
CA ILE A 554 -37.38 18.34 -18.24
C ILE A 554 -37.53 18.02 -16.74
N GLN A 555 -36.86 16.98 -16.24
CA GLN A 555 -36.89 16.53 -14.85
C GLN A 555 -36.35 17.55 -13.84
N LEU A 556 -35.53 18.52 -14.29
CA LEU A 556 -35.03 19.61 -13.44
C LEU A 556 -35.98 20.81 -13.39
N MET A 557 -37.00 20.86 -14.24
CA MET A 557 -37.94 21.97 -14.31
C MET A 557 -38.99 21.90 -13.20
N GLY A 558 -39.69 23.00 -12.91
CA GLY A 558 -40.80 22.99 -11.95
C GLY A 558 -41.94 22.05 -12.38
N SER A 559 -42.70 21.52 -11.40
CA SER A 559 -43.75 20.51 -11.63
C SER A 559 -44.79 20.90 -12.70
N LEU A 560 -45.12 22.19 -12.77
CA LEU A 560 -46.01 22.73 -13.81
C LEU A 560 -45.46 22.49 -15.22
N LEU A 561 -44.18 22.82 -15.46
CA LEU A 561 -43.56 22.67 -16.77
C LEU A 561 -43.36 21.20 -17.14
N GLN A 562 -43.01 20.35 -16.18
CA GLN A 562 -42.93 18.89 -16.40
C GLN A 562 -44.25 18.29 -16.88
N THR A 563 -45.36 18.72 -16.28
CA THR A 563 -46.71 18.22 -16.60
C THR A 563 -47.16 18.68 -17.99
N VAL A 564 -46.79 19.91 -18.38
CA VAL A 564 -47.24 20.51 -19.63
C VAL A 564 -46.35 20.12 -20.82
N SER A 565 -45.06 19.83 -20.58
CA SER A 565 -44.06 19.53 -21.62
C SER A 565 -44.48 18.48 -22.66
N PRO A 566 -45.15 17.35 -22.32
CA PRO A 566 -45.57 16.36 -23.31
C PRO A 566 -46.59 16.88 -24.32
N PHE A 567 -47.32 17.95 -23.98
CA PHE A 567 -48.33 18.57 -24.84
C PHE A 567 -47.76 19.69 -25.73
N MET A 568 -46.46 19.98 -25.60
CA MET A 568 -45.77 21.01 -26.35
C MET A 568 -45.19 20.43 -27.65
N PRO A 569 -45.59 20.91 -28.84
CA PRO A 569 -45.03 20.43 -30.10
C PRO A 569 -43.50 20.58 -30.17
N MET A 570 -42.95 21.64 -29.58
CA MET A 570 -41.51 21.87 -29.61
C MET A 570 -40.71 20.82 -28.84
N THR A 571 -41.25 20.21 -27.77
CA THR A 571 -40.60 19.08 -27.07
C THR A 571 -40.28 17.95 -28.07
N HIS A 572 -41.30 17.53 -28.81
CA HIS A 572 -41.16 16.43 -29.78
C HIS A 572 -40.34 16.84 -31.01
N GLY A 573 -40.41 18.12 -31.42
CA GLY A 573 -39.58 18.64 -32.50
C GLY A 573 -38.09 18.66 -32.15
N ILE A 574 -37.74 19.06 -30.93
CA ILE A 574 -36.37 19.02 -30.43
C ILE A 574 -35.87 17.59 -30.39
N ASP A 575 -36.66 16.65 -29.86
CA ASP A 575 -36.27 15.25 -29.78
C ASP A 575 -36.00 14.65 -31.17
N LEU A 576 -36.84 14.91 -32.17
CA LEU A 576 -36.58 14.46 -33.55
C LEU A 576 -35.27 15.00 -34.13
N LEU A 577 -34.99 16.29 -33.92
CA LEU A 577 -33.74 16.90 -34.38
C LEU A 577 -32.54 16.37 -33.58
N ARG A 578 -32.69 16.11 -32.29
CA ARG A 578 -31.64 15.58 -31.41
C ARG A 578 -31.27 14.14 -31.78
N GLU A 579 -32.26 13.28 -32.00
CA GLU A 579 -32.06 11.90 -32.45
C GLU A 579 -31.37 11.85 -33.84
N THR A 580 -31.65 12.82 -34.71
CA THR A 580 -31.03 12.84 -36.05
C THR A 580 -29.67 13.54 -36.10
N ALA A 581 -29.42 14.49 -35.20
CA ALA A 581 -28.15 15.18 -35.05
C ALA A 581 -27.13 14.38 -34.22
N LEU A 582 -27.53 13.88 -33.05
CA LEU A 582 -26.60 13.36 -32.04
C LEU A 582 -26.55 11.82 -32.00
N GLY A 583 -27.54 11.12 -32.55
CA GLY A 583 -27.54 9.65 -32.63
C GLY A 583 -28.94 9.07 -32.68
N LEU A 584 -29.23 8.28 -33.72
CA LEU A 584 -30.61 7.89 -34.05
C LEU A 584 -31.07 6.65 -33.28
N VAL A 585 -31.98 6.85 -32.34
CA VAL A 585 -32.73 5.80 -31.66
C VAL A 585 -34.17 5.77 -32.17
N TRP A 586 -34.48 4.75 -32.97
CA TRP A 586 -35.77 4.62 -33.66
C TRP A 586 -36.99 4.65 -32.74
N SER A 587 -36.90 4.11 -31.51
CA SER A 587 -38.02 4.13 -30.56
C SER A 587 -38.40 5.55 -30.17
N ASN A 588 -37.42 6.40 -29.90
CA ASN A 588 -37.62 7.79 -29.50
C ASN A 588 -38.08 8.61 -30.70
N TYR A 589 -37.42 8.41 -31.85
CA TYR A 589 -37.77 9.08 -33.09
C TYR A 589 -39.23 8.83 -33.48
N ILE A 590 -39.66 7.56 -33.53
CA ILE A 590 -41.03 7.19 -33.93
C ILE A 590 -42.06 7.71 -32.93
N TYR A 591 -41.76 7.72 -31.64
CA TYR A 591 -42.63 8.27 -30.61
C TYR A 591 -42.92 9.76 -30.83
N SER A 592 -41.87 10.58 -30.92
CA SER A 592 -42.00 12.03 -31.12
C SER A 592 -42.62 12.36 -32.48
N PHE A 593 -42.26 11.61 -33.52
CA PHE A 593 -42.87 11.73 -34.86
C PHE A 593 -44.39 11.48 -34.83
N SER A 594 -44.81 10.40 -34.15
CA SER A 594 -46.22 10.01 -34.06
C SER A 594 -47.04 11.03 -33.27
N ILE A 595 -46.48 11.60 -32.19
CA ILE A 595 -47.16 12.63 -31.40
C ILE A 595 -47.34 13.91 -32.21
N LEU A 596 -46.33 14.36 -32.96
CA LEU A 596 -46.47 15.54 -33.82
C LEU A 596 -47.53 15.35 -34.91
N ILE A 597 -47.62 14.16 -35.51
CA ILE A 597 -48.71 13.83 -36.43
C ILE A 597 -50.06 13.90 -35.71
N ALA A 598 -50.18 13.29 -34.52
CA ALA A 598 -51.42 13.31 -33.76
C ALA A 598 -51.85 14.74 -33.42
N MET A 599 -50.93 15.59 -32.97
CA MET A 599 -51.16 17.01 -32.70
C MET A 599 -51.63 17.74 -33.97
N ALA A 600 -50.93 17.58 -35.10
CA ALA A 600 -51.31 18.19 -36.37
C ALA A 600 -52.71 17.78 -36.84
N VAL A 601 -53.04 16.49 -36.76
CA VAL A 601 -54.37 15.99 -37.14
C VAL A 601 -55.45 16.56 -36.21
N ILE A 602 -55.22 16.54 -34.90
CA ILE A 602 -56.15 17.12 -33.92
C ILE A 602 -56.37 18.61 -34.20
N THR A 603 -55.30 19.38 -34.39
CA THR A 603 -55.39 20.83 -34.66
C THR A 603 -56.09 21.12 -35.99
N LEU A 604 -55.80 20.36 -37.04
CA LEU A 604 -56.47 20.50 -38.34
C LEU A 604 -57.98 20.21 -38.23
N VAL A 605 -58.36 19.12 -37.57
CA VAL A 605 -59.77 18.75 -37.37
C VAL A 605 -60.50 19.84 -36.57
N LEU A 606 -59.92 20.29 -35.46
CA LEU A 606 -60.50 21.39 -34.66
C LEU A 606 -60.64 22.67 -35.46
N ALA A 607 -59.61 23.05 -36.24
CA ALA A 607 -59.63 24.26 -37.04
C ALA A 607 -60.72 24.22 -38.11
N LEU A 608 -60.90 23.09 -38.79
CA LEU A 608 -61.97 22.90 -39.78
C LEU A 608 -63.36 22.94 -39.14
N ILE A 609 -63.55 22.34 -37.96
CA ILE A 609 -64.81 22.42 -37.21
C ILE A 609 -65.12 23.88 -36.87
N VAL A 610 -64.15 24.62 -36.32
CA VAL A 610 -64.32 26.05 -35.99
C VAL A 610 -64.61 26.86 -37.25
N LYS A 611 -63.92 26.60 -38.37
CA LYS A 611 -64.18 27.25 -39.66
C LYS A 611 -65.54 26.91 -40.27
N MET A 612 -66.10 25.74 -40.00
CA MET A 612 -67.43 25.37 -40.51
C MET A 612 -68.56 26.00 -39.69
N PHE A 613 -68.40 26.11 -38.36
CA PHE A 613 -69.48 26.53 -37.46
C PHE A 613 -69.38 27.98 -36.96
N ALA A 614 -68.17 28.53 -36.86
CA ALA A 614 -67.91 29.78 -36.13
C ALA A 614 -67.25 30.88 -36.97
N ASP A 615 -66.99 30.69 -38.27
CA ASP A 615 -66.34 31.68 -39.15
C ASP A 615 -67.03 33.07 -39.10
N LYS A 616 -68.38 33.08 -39.10
CA LYS A 616 -69.15 34.33 -38.96
C LYS A 616 -69.01 35.01 -37.59
N ARG A 617 -68.89 34.23 -36.50
CA ARG A 617 -68.79 34.77 -35.12
C ARG A 617 -67.37 35.23 -34.78
N ALA A 618 -66.37 34.50 -35.28
CA ALA A 618 -64.96 34.90 -35.15
C ALA A 618 -64.71 36.27 -35.79
N HIS A 619 -65.29 36.50 -36.98
CA HIS A 619 -65.17 37.79 -37.65
C HIS A 619 -65.99 38.91 -37.00
N TRP A 620 -67.16 38.63 -36.42
CA TRP A 620 -67.90 39.63 -35.65
C TRP A 620 -67.09 40.17 -34.46
N PHE A 621 -66.35 39.29 -33.79
CA PHE A 621 -65.46 39.68 -32.69
C PHE A 621 -64.26 40.50 -33.19
N GLU A 622 -63.69 40.12 -34.33
CA GLU A 622 -62.59 40.83 -34.99
C GLU A 622 -62.99 42.25 -35.45
N GLU A 623 -64.18 42.39 -36.03
CA GLU A 623 -64.74 43.67 -36.45
C GLU A 623 -64.97 44.60 -35.24
N LYS A 624 -65.50 44.05 -34.14
CA LYS A 624 -65.68 44.80 -32.88
C LYS A 624 -64.37 45.23 -32.22
N LEU A 625 -63.30 44.45 -32.37
CA LEU A 625 -61.98 44.85 -31.90
C LEU A 625 -61.39 45.96 -32.78
N ASN A 626 -61.52 45.86 -34.10
CA ASN A 626 -61.03 46.89 -35.04
C ASN A 626 -61.79 48.22 -34.89
N GLU A 627 -63.04 48.21 -34.41
CA GLU A 627 -63.79 49.43 -34.07
C GLU A 627 -63.19 50.23 -32.90
N THR A 628 -62.26 49.64 -32.13
CA THR A 628 -61.70 50.28 -30.93
C THR A 628 -60.44 51.11 -31.18
N ASP A 629 -59.98 51.25 -32.44
CA ASP A 629 -58.71 51.89 -32.86
C ASP A 629 -57.45 51.38 -32.13
N LEU A 630 -57.57 50.31 -31.33
CA LEU A 630 -56.52 49.74 -30.47
C LEU A 630 -55.82 48.52 -31.10
N PHE A 631 -56.38 47.92 -32.16
CA PHE A 631 -55.98 46.60 -32.69
C PHE A 631 -55.74 46.57 -34.20
#